data_AF-A0A0F8XMJ6-F1
#
_entry.id   AF-A0A0F8XMJ6-F1
#
_cell.length_a   1.000
_cell.length_b   1.000
_cell.length_c   1.000
_cell.angle_alpha   90.00
_cell.angle_beta   90.00
_cell.angle_gamma   90.00
#
_symmetry.space_group_name_H-M   'P 1'
#
loop_
_entity.id
_entity.type
_entity.pdbx_description
1 polymer ?
#
loop_
_entity_poly.entity_id
_entity_poly.type
_entity_poly.pdbx_seq_one_letter_code
_entity_poly.pdbx_strand_id
1 'polypeptide(L)'
;MYFFDKRNLGENTQVIQPLEFNKDGTIKEKDFVYSWGSPEHREKFKNINLVNMNYYLNPNRNEMFFADKVVLVEGQTEKMLFQSWANYFFGDDIALISQITYIDCLGKFNMQQYIKILGEFEIPFIVIVDSDRDKSAKTQDVNRHIKRDVLSAKGEYIEVDPDFEGAFDIRAGEFDNELMKKKHKPFYAFNQFFGSGGEPKVAELEKLKSNNKFKTIFHSIYNKSFR
;
A
#
# COMPACT_ATOMS: atom_id res chain seq x y z
N MET A 1 -13.45 -47.89 2.54
CA MET A 1 -14.72 -47.14 2.63
C MET A 1 -14.54 -46.15 3.77
N TYR A 2 -14.34 -44.86 3.46
CA TYR A 2 -14.53 -43.62 4.27
C TYR A 2 -14.05 -43.56 5.75
N PHE A 3 -13.41 -42.54 6.33
CA PHE A 3 -13.11 -41.12 6.03
C PHE A 3 -11.89 -40.67 6.90
N PHE A 4 -11.33 -39.50 6.57
CA PHE A 4 -10.25 -38.70 7.19
C PHE A 4 -10.04 -38.77 8.72
N ASP A 5 -8.76 -38.75 9.13
CA ASP A 5 -8.28 -37.83 10.18
C ASP A 5 -6.83 -37.39 9.90
N LYS A 6 -6.67 -36.16 9.42
CA LYS A 6 -5.40 -35.42 9.46
C LYS A 6 -5.67 -34.07 10.11
N ARG A 7 -6.10 -34.11 11.37
CA ARG A 7 -5.97 -32.97 12.29
C ARG A 7 -4.52 -32.91 12.76
N ASN A 8 -4.05 -31.67 12.93
CA ASN A 8 -2.76 -31.24 13.47
C ASN A 8 -1.60 -31.25 12.49
N LEU A 9 -1.39 -30.10 11.84
CA LEU A 9 -0.10 -29.41 11.75
C LEU A 9 -0.42 -27.95 11.35
N GLY A 10 -0.88 -27.19 12.34
CA GLY A 10 -1.00 -25.73 12.24
C GLY A 10 0.32 -25.13 12.72
N GLU A 11 1.26 -24.92 11.80
CA GLU A 11 2.43 -24.09 12.09
C GLU A 11 2.14 -22.67 11.59
N ASN A 12 1.70 -21.84 12.53
CA ASN A 12 1.60 -20.40 12.38
C ASN A 12 3.02 -19.81 12.27
N THR A 13 3.20 -18.77 11.46
CA THR A 13 4.42 -17.95 11.55
C THR A 13 4.13 -16.80 12.49
N GLN A 14 5.01 -16.56 13.44
CA GLN A 14 4.92 -15.39 14.30
C GLN A 14 5.82 -14.28 13.74
N VAL A 15 5.26 -13.09 13.51
CA VAL A 15 6.08 -11.87 13.42
C VAL A 15 6.04 -11.25 14.80
N ILE A 16 7.16 -11.31 15.50
CA ILE A 16 7.34 -10.68 16.81
C ILE A 16 7.84 -9.27 16.54
N GLN A 17 6.99 -8.27 16.81
CA GLN A 17 7.44 -6.89 16.90
C GLN A 17 7.13 -6.35 18.28
N PRO A 18 8.14 -5.93 19.05
CA PRO A 18 7.93 -5.33 20.36
C PRO A 18 7.42 -3.90 20.17
N LEU A 19 6.12 -3.74 19.93
CA LEU A 19 5.45 -2.43 19.88
C LEU A 19 4.55 -2.20 21.09
N GLU A 20 3.94 -3.26 21.61
CA GLU A 20 3.08 -3.20 22.78
C GLU A 20 3.48 -4.27 23.79
N PHE A 21 3.75 -3.81 25.01
CA PHE A 21 3.80 -4.66 26.18
C PHE A 21 2.39 -4.76 26.74
N ASN A 22 1.96 -5.97 27.10
CA ASN A 22 0.84 -6.15 28.01
C ASN A 22 1.16 -5.44 29.35
N LYS A 23 0.14 -5.16 30.17
CA LYS A 23 0.35 -4.48 31.48
C LYS A 23 1.34 -5.20 32.39
N ASP A 24 1.62 -6.48 32.12
CA ASP A 24 2.58 -7.32 32.83
C ASP A 24 3.99 -7.35 32.18
N GLY A 25 4.24 -6.58 31.12
CA GLY A 25 5.53 -6.52 30.44
C GLY A 25 5.75 -7.62 29.40
N THR A 26 4.75 -8.44 29.07
CA THR A 26 4.87 -9.47 28.03
C THR A 26 4.63 -8.89 26.63
N ILE A 27 5.36 -9.39 25.62
CA ILE A 27 5.20 -8.95 24.23
C ILE A 27 3.90 -9.55 23.67
N LYS A 28 3.06 -8.73 23.02
CA LYS A 28 1.94 -9.28 22.23
C LYS A 28 2.49 -10.03 21.02
N GLU A 29 2.33 -11.36 21.03
CA GLU A 29 2.58 -12.21 19.86
C GLU A 29 1.31 -12.30 19.01
N LYS A 30 1.42 -12.06 17.70
CA LYS A 30 0.34 -12.30 16.73
C LYS A 30 0.77 -13.38 15.75
N ASP A 31 -0.09 -14.39 15.61
CA ASP A 31 0.09 -15.51 14.70
C ASP A 31 -0.37 -15.11 13.28
N PHE A 32 0.52 -15.23 12.30
CA PHE A 32 0.23 -14.91 10.90
C PHE A 32 -0.24 -16.14 10.13
N VAL A 33 -1.34 -15.96 9.37
CA VAL A 33 -1.89 -16.97 8.45
C VAL A 33 -1.52 -16.65 6.99
N TYR A 34 -0.92 -17.62 6.29
CA TYR A 34 -0.44 -17.46 4.91
C TYR A 34 -1.52 -17.45 3.83
N SER A 35 -1.12 -16.97 2.64
CA SER A 35 -1.95 -16.68 1.47
C SER A 35 -2.62 -17.90 0.82
N TRP A 36 -3.64 -17.58 0.03
CA TRP A 36 -4.40 -18.51 -0.81
C TRP A 36 -3.50 -19.22 -1.83
N GLY A 37 -3.74 -20.52 -1.99
CA GLY A 37 -3.07 -21.41 -2.94
C GLY A 37 -3.65 -22.82 -2.83
N SER A 38 -3.51 -23.65 -3.87
CA SER A 38 -3.89 -25.06 -3.75
C SER A 38 -3.13 -25.70 -2.58
N PRO A 39 -3.70 -26.67 -1.85
CA PRO A 39 -3.03 -27.32 -0.72
C PRO A 39 -1.61 -27.79 -1.06
N GLU A 40 -1.39 -28.23 -2.30
CA GLU A 40 -0.11 -28.69 -2.85
C GLU A 40 0.98 -27.60 -2.90
N HIS A 41 0.61 -26.33 -3.07
CA HIS A 41 1.56 -25.22 -3.17
C HIS A 41 1.60 -24.34 -1.93
N ARG A 42 0.76 -24.60 -0.93
CA ARG A 42 0.63 -23.76 0.28
C ARG A 42 1.96 -23.59 1.00
N GLU A 43 2.73 -24.67 1.16
CA GLU A 43 4.03 -24.64 1.84
C GLU A 43 5.09 -23.84 1.07
N LYS A 44 5.09 -23.97 -0.26
CA LYS A 44 5.97 -23.20 -1.14
C LYS A 44 5.66 -21.70 -1.05
N PHE A 45 4.39 -21.32 -1.13
CA PHE A 45 3.97 -19.93 -0.99
C PHE A 45 4.20 -19.40 0.43
N LYS A 46 4.04 -20.23 1.47
CA LYS A 46 4.40 -19.90 2.85
C LYS A 46 5.88 -19.50 2.96
N ASN A 47 6.79 -20.33 2.45
CA ASN A 47 8.23 -20.04 2.50
C ASN A 47 8.63 -18.82 1.68
N ILE A 48 8.07 -18.65 0.47
CA ILE A 48 8.29 -17.45 -0.35
C ILE A 48 7.81 -16.21 0.40
N ASN A 49 6.60 -16.25 0.96
CA ASN A 49 6.05 -15.15 1.72
C ASN A 49 6.89 -14.84 2.96
N LEU A 50 7.38 -15.84 3.70
CA LEU A 50 8.26 -15.63 4.87
C LEU A 50 9.55 -14.90 4.49
N VAL A 51 10.24 -15.36 3.45
CA VAL A 51 11.49 -14.74 2.99
C VAL A 51 11.23 -13.34 2.45
N ASN A 52 10.17 -13.19 1.65
CA ASN A 52 9.75 -11.90 1.11
C ASN A 52 9.35 -10.93 2.22
N MET A 53 8.71 -11.40 3.29
CA MET A 53 8.33 -10.58 4.43
C MET A 53 9.55 -10.03 5.17
N ASN A 54 10.61 -10.82 5.36
CA ASN A 54 11.88 -10.29 5.89
C ASN A 54 12.51 -9.23 4.98
N TYR A 55 12.35 -9.38 3.66
CA TYR A 55 12.84 -8.40 2.70
C TYR A 55 11.96 -7.12 2.64
N TYR A 56 10.65 -7.29 2.78
CA TYR A 56 9.67 -6.20 2.75
C TYR A 56 9.56 -5.47 4.08
N LEU A 57 9.81 -6.11 5.23
CA LEU A 57 9.92 -5.45 6.53
C LEU A 57 11.33 -4.92 6.72
N ASN A 58 11.62 -3.84 6.01
CA ASN A 58 12.84 -3.06 6.21
C ASN A 58 12.58 -1.85 7.11
N PRO A 59 13.62 -1.22 7.68
CA PRO A 59 13.45 -0.09 8.61
C PRO A 59 12.53 1.02 8.09
N ASN A 60 12.58 1.36 6.79
CA ASN A 60 11.75 2.41 6.21
C ASN A 60 10.27 2.01 6.13
N ARG A 61 9.96 0.74 5.89
CA ARG A 61 8.57 0.26 5.82
C ARG A 61 7.99 -0.04 7.19
N ASN A 62 8.85 -0.35 8.16
CA ASN A 62 8.45 -0.55 9.55
C ASN A 62 7.97 0.75 10.22
N GLU A 63 8.14 1.92 9.59
CA GLU A 63 7.46 3.15 10.00
C GLU A 63 5.93 2.98 10.09
N MET A 64 5.34 2.06 9.30
CA MET A 64 3.90 1.77 9.31
C MET A 64 3.37 1.36 10.68
N PHE A 65 4.20 0.83 11.55
CA PHE A 65 3.82 0.42 12.90
C PHE A 65 3.71 1.57 13.91
N PHE A 66 4.21 2.74 13.56
CA PHE A 66 4.18 3.94 14.39
C PHE A 66 3.29 5.04 13.82
N ALA A 67 2.70 4.80 12.64
CA ALA A 67 1.81 5.75 12.00
C ALA A 67 0.38 5.63 12.56
N ASP A 68 -0.29 6.76 12.71
CA ASP A 68 -1.72 6.80 13.03
C ASP A 68 -2.56 6.31 11.82
N LYS A 69 -2.02 6.44 10.60
CA LYS A 69 -2.63 5.90 9.38
C LYS A 69 -1.58 5.51 8.34
N VAL A 70 -1.81 4.39 7.66
CA VAL A 70 -0.93 3.88 6.61
C VAL A 70 -1.62 3.96 5.24
N VAL A 71 -0.95 4.52 4.24
CA VAL A 71 -1.42 4.52 2.85
C VAL A 71 -0.60 3.53 2.03
N LEU A 72 -1.23 2.44 1.61
CA LEU A 72 -0.65 1.45 0.72
C LEU A 72 -0.92 1.83 -0.74
N VAL A 73 0.14 1.96 -1.53
CA VAL A 73 0.07 2.27 -2.97
C VAL A 73 0.83 1.22 -3.78
N GLU A 74 0.54 1.09 -5.07
CA GLU A 74 1.16 0.05 -5.89
C GLU A 74 2.67 0.23 -6.05
N GLY A 75 3.14 1.46 -6.31
CA GLY A 75 4.51 1.72 -6.69
C GLY A 75 5.11 3.01 -6.13
N GLN A 76 6.33 3.29 -6.59
CA GLN A 76 7.13 4.44 -6.14
C GLN A 76 6.58 5.77 -6.67
N THR A 77 5.96 5.76 -7.86
CA THR A 77 5.41 6.97 -8.50
C THR A 77 4.29 7.56 -7.65
N GLU A 78 3.34 6.72 -7.24
CA GLU A 78 2.19 7.08 -6.42
C GLU A 78 2.66 7.61 -5.08
N LYS A 79 3.54 6.85 -4.40
CA LYS A 79 4.10 7.23 -3.10
C LYS A 79 4.75 8.60 -3.16
N MET A 80 5.65 8.80 -4.12
CA MET A 80 6.41 10.03 -4.26
C MET A 80 5.49 11.22 -4.57
N LEU A 81 4.50 11.07 -5.46
CA LEU A 81 3.57 12.15 -5.78
C LEU A 81 2.65 12.49 -4.60
N PHE A 82 2.06 11.49 -3.94
CA PHE A 82 1.22 11.75 -2.77
C PHE A 82 2.00 12.45 -1.66
N GLN A 83 3.23 12.00 -1.35
CA GLN A 83 4.09 12.64 -0.37
C GLN A 83 4.48 14.08 -0.76
N SER A 84 4.80 14.32 -2.04
CA SER A 84 5.18 15.65 -2.51
C SER A 84 4.00 16.64 -2.41
N TRP A 85 2.79 16.19 -2.75
CA TRP A 85 1.59 17.00 -2.59
C TRP A 85 1.21 17.21 -1.13
N ALA A 86 1.33 16.19 -0.29
CA ALA A 86 1.12 16.32 1.15
C ALA A 86 2.06 17.36 1.77
N ASN A 87 3.36 17.30 1.45
CA ASN A 87 4.33 18.28 1.90
C ASN A 87 3.99 19.70 1.44
N TYR A 88 3.47 19.85 0.21
CA TYR A 88 3.04 21.17 -0.27
C TYR A 88 1.79 21.68 0.46
N PHE A 89 0.76 20.84 0.64
CA PHE A 89 -0.50 21.27 1.24
C PHE A 89 -0.46 21.40 2.76
N PHE A 90 0.40 20.63 3.42
CA PHE A 90 0.42 20.47 4.87
C PHE A 90 1.81 20.64 5.48
N GLY A 91 2.81 21.13 4.74
CA GLY A 91 4.21 21.21 5.17
C GLY A 91 4.43 21.94 6.51
N ASP A 92 3.58 22.92 6.80
CA ASP A 92 3.60 23.67 8.06
C ASP A 92 2.93 22.92 9.23
N ASP A 93 2.14 21.88 8.95
CA ASP A 93 1.50 20.99 9.92
C ASP A 93 2.27 19.67 10.03
N ILE A 94 3.46 19.75 10.63
CA ILE A 94 4.35 18.59 10.87
C ILE A 94 3.61 17.47 11.60
N ALA A 95 2.70 17.80 12.52
CA ALA A 95 1.93 16.82 13.27
C ALA A 95 1.03 15.99 12.33
N LEU A 96 0.40 16.61 11.33
CA LEU A 96 -0.42 15.90 10.35
C LEU A 96 0.43 15.01 9.43
N ILE A 97 1.58 15.51 8.97
CA ILE A 97 2.46 14.75 8.07
C ILE A 97 3.11 13.57 8.80
N SER A 98 3.53 13.73 10.05
CA SER A 98 4.19 12.67 10.82
C SER A 98 3.26 11.52 11.22
N GLN A 99 1.95 11.73 11.16
CA GLN A 99 0.94 10.73 11.51
C GLN A 99 0.64 9.75 10.37
N ILE A 100 1.05 10.08 9.14
CA ILE A 100 0.70 9.31 7.94
C ILE A 100 1.96 8.83 7.25
N THR A 101 2.08 7.51 7.06
CA THR A 101 3.15 6.95 6.23
C THR A 101 2.62 6.37 4.93
N TYR A 102 3.44 6.45 3.89
CA TYR A 102 3.15 5.94 2.55
C TYR A 102 4.07 4.76 2.23
N ILE A 103 3.48 3.62 1.86
CA ILE A 103 4.20 2.39 1.57
C ILE A 103 3.97 2.01 0.10
N ASP A 104 5.04 2.06 -0.71
CA ASP A 104 5.01 1.54 -2.08
C ASP A 104 5.07 0.02 -2.05
N CYS A 105 4.02 -0.72 -2.39
CA CYS A 105 4.02 -2.17 -2.18
C CYS A 105 4.89 -2.96 -3.17
N LEU A 106 5.63 -2.32 -4.06
CA LEU A 106 6.40 -2.98 -5.13
C LEU A 106 5.49 -3.84 -6.03
N GLY A 107 4.26 -3.37 -6.25
CA GLY A 107 3.20 -4.02 -7.02
C GLY A 107 2.08 -4.60 -6.16
N LYS A 108 0.89 -4.70 -6.77
CA LYS A 108 -0.35 -5.14 -6.10
C LYS A 108 -0.30 -6.53 -5.45
N PHE A 109 0.52 -7.44 -5.97
CA PHE A 109 0.65 -8.79 -5.40
C PHE A 109 1.15 -8.79 -3.95
N ASN A 110 1.95 -7.79 -3.55
CA ASN A 110 2.50 -7.71 -2.21
C ASN A 110 1.57 -6.99 -1.22
N MET A 111 0.57 -6.25 -1.69
CA MET A 111 -0.35 -5.48 -0.83
C MET A 111 -1.06 -6.36 0.20
N GLN A 112 -1.43 -7.59 -0.19
CA GLN A 112 -2.13 -8.53 0.69
C GLN A 112 -1.36 -8.82 1.98
N GLN A 113 -0.03 -8.80 1.95
CA GLN A 113 0.78 -9.04 3.13
C GLN A 113 0.69 -7.84 4.09
N TYR A 114 0.84 -6.63 3.57
CA TYR A 114 0.69 -5.41 4.37
C TYR A 114 -0.73 -5.27 4.95
N ILE A 115 -1.76 -5.56 4.15
CA ILE A 115 -3.16 -5.52 4.60
C ILE A 115 -3.38 -6.44 5.81
N LYS A 116 -2.84 -7.66 5.75
CA LYS A 116 -2.93 -8.61 6.87
C LYS A 116 -2.23 -8.08 8.10
N ILE A 117 -1.00 -7.57 7.97
CA ILE A 117 -0.25 -7.00 9.09
C ILE A 117 -1.03 -5.85 9.72
N LEU A 118 -1.43 -4.87 8.92
CA LEU A 118 -2.14 -3.68 9.42
C LEU A 118 -3.46 -4.05 10.07
N GLY A 119 -4.22 -4.97 9.45
CA GLY A 119 -5.46 -5.51 10.00
C GLY A 119 -5.26 -6.23 11.33
N GLU A 120 -4.26 -7.10 11.43
CA GLU A 120 -3.93 -7.79 12.67
C GLU A 120 -3.52 -6.80 13.75
N PHE A 121 -2.65 -5.83 13.44
CA PHE A 121 -2.21 -4.80 14.39
C PHE A 121 -3.25 -3.71 14.67
N GLU A 122 -4.42 -3.76 14.02
CA GLU A 122 -5.48 -2.74 14.12
C GLU A 122 -4.99 -1.32 13.77
N ILE A 123 -3.97 -1.22 12.90
CA ILE A 123 -3.43 0.06 12.44
C ILE A 123 -4.33 0.57 11.32
N PRO A 124 -4.91 1.78 11.41
CA PRO A 124 -5.76 2.34 10.36
C PRO A 124 -5.02 2.42 9.02
N PHE A 125 -5.67 2.00 7.94
CA PHE A 125 -5.03 2.01 6.63
C PHE A 125 -5.98 2.21 5.45
N ILE A 126 -5.42 2.76 4.38
CA ILE A 126 -6.08 2.95 3.07
C ILE A 126 -5.26 2.20 2.03
N VAL A 127 -5.92 1.53 1.10
CA VAL A 127 -5.30 0.85 -0.03
C VAL A 127 -5.79 1.48 -1.32
N ILE A 128 -4.85 2.00 -2.11
CA ILE A 128 -5.11 2.65 -3.39
C ILE A 128 -4.59 1.73 -4.50
N VAL A 129 -5.49 1.29 -5.38
CA VAL A 129 -5.23 0.29 -6.41
C VAL A 129 -5.74 0.78 -7.76
N ASP A 130 -4.99 0.50 -8.83
CA ASP A 130 -5.41 0.76 -10.18
C ASP A 130 -6.56 -0.18 -10.58
N SER A 131 -7.60 0.36 -11.20
CA SER A 131 -8.76 -0.41 -11.64
C SER A 131 -8.32 -1.49 -12.61
N ASP A 132 -7.33 -1.18 -13.47
CA ASP A 132 -6.78 -2.10 -14.46
C ASP A 132 -7.91 -2.76 -15.28
N ARG A 133 -9.03 -2.05 -15.46
CA ARG A 133 -10.29 -2.64 -15.96
C ARG A 133 -10.15 -3.33 -17.31
N ASP A 134 -9.21 -2.86 -18.13
CA ASP A 134 -8.92 -3.36 -19.46
C ASP A 134 -7.84 -4.46 -19.47
N LYS A 135 -7.38 -4.90 -18.28
CA LYS A 135 -6.42 -6.01 -18.12
C LYS A 135 -7.12 -7.35 -17.99
N SER A 136 -6.31 -8.41 -17.91
CA SER A 136 -6.76 -9.79 -17.83
C SER A 136 -7.71 -10.06 -16.66
N ALA A 137 -8.58 -11.07 -16.80
CA ALA A 137 -9.44 -11.56 -15.71
C ALA A 137 -8.64 -11.88 -14.43
N LYS A 138 -7.42 -12.42 -14.56
CA LYS A 138 -6.53 -12.68 -13.43
C LYS A 138 -6.18 -11.41 -12.65
N THR A 139 -5.93 -10.29 -13.35
CA THR A 139 -5.66 -8.99 -12.71
C THR A 139 -6.89 -8.53 -11.94
N GLN A 140 -8.07 -8.66 -12.53
CA GLN A 140 -9.34 -8.32 -11.88
C GLN A 140 -9.62 -9.21 -10.66
N ASP A 141 -9.28 -10.50 -10.70
CA ASP A 141 -9.40 -11.41 -9.57
C ASP A 141 -8.53 -10.96 -8.39
N VAL A 142 -7.30 -10.52 -8.67
CA VAL A 142 -6.39 -9.96 -7.65
C VAL A 142 -6.99 -8.72 -7.00
N ASN A 143 -7.52 -7.78 -7.79
CA ASN A 143 -8.18 -6.59 -7.24
C ASN A 143 -9.38 -6.95 -6.34
N ARG A 144 -10.21 -7.93 -6.74
CA ARG A 144 -11.32 -8.42 -5.91
C ARG A 144 -10.84 -9.05 -4.60
N HIS A 145 -9.75 -9.80 -4.63
CA HIS A 145 -9.15 -10.37 -3.42
C HIS A 145 -8.59 -9.28 -2.49
N ILE A 146 -7.86 -8.31 -3.03
CA ILE A 146 -7.35 -7.17 -2.26
C ILE A 146 -8.52 -6.44 -1.59
N LYS A 147 -9.55 -6.06 -2.35
CA LYS A 147 -10.73 -5.39 -1.80
C LYS A 147 -11.38 -6.17 -0.66
N ARG A 148 -11.56 -7.48 -0.82
CA ARG A 148 -12.13 -8.34 0.24
C ARG A 148 -11.26 -8.35 1.49
N ASP A 149 -9.94 -8.47 1.32
CA ASP A 149 -9.01 -8.53 2.44
C ASP A 149 -8.94 -7.17 3.17
N VAL A 150 -8.98 -6.05 2.45
CA VAL A 150 -9.06 -4.68 3.02
C VAL A 150 -10.31 -4.51 3.88
N LEU A 151 -11.48 -4.85 3.32
CA LEU A 151 -12.76 -4.70 4.03
C LEU A 151 -12.85 -5.61 5.25
N SER A 152 -12.32 -6.84 5.17
CA SER A 152 -12.24 -7.76 6.31
C SER A 152 -11.37 -7.20 7.43
N ALA A 153 -10.28 -6.52 7.08
CA ALA A 153 -9.37 -5.85 8.00
C ALA A 153 -9.83 -4.43 8.41
N LYS A 154 -11.07 -4.04 8.09
CA LYS A 154 -11.65 -2.71 8.38
C LYS A 154 -10.85 -1.53 7.81
N GLY A 155 -10.05 -1.76 6.77
CA GLY A 155 -9.36 -0.70 6.03
C GLY A 155 -10.27 -0.07 4.97
N GLU A 156 -9.79 1.02 4.36
CA GLU A 156 -10.47 1.68 3.24
C GLU A 156 -9.86 1.25 1.89
N TYR A 157 -10.71 0.94 0.92
CA TYR A 157 -10.29 0.55 -0.43
C TYR A 157 -10.68 1.64 -1.43
N ILE A 158 -9.68 2.18 -2.13
CA ILE A 158 -9.88 3.17 -3.18
C ILE A 158 -9.39 2.62 -4.51
N GLU A 159 -10.26 2.70 -5.51
CA GLU A 159 -9.94 2.33 -6.88
C GLU A 159 -9.70 3.58 -7.74
N VAL A 160 -8.60 3.56 -8.49
CA VAL A 160 -8.19 4.61 -9.43
C VAL A 160 -8.41 4.10 -10.85
N ASP A 161 -9.27 4.76 -11.60
CA ASP A 161 -9.69 4.31 -12.93
C ASP A 161 -9.25 5.34 -14.00
N PRO A 162 -8.65 4.90 -15.13
CA PRO A 162 -8.27 3.50 -15.44
C PRO A 162 -7.05 3.00 -14.65
N ASP A 163 -6.14 3.90 -14.34
CA ASP A 163 -4.94 3.72 -13.52
C ASP A 163 -4.49 5.08 -12.99
N PHE A 164 -3.47 5.09 -12.14
CA PHE A 164 -2.91 6.31 -11.57
C PHE A 164 -2.44 7.29 -12.66
N GLU A 165 -1.80 6.81 -13.72
CA GLU A 165 -1.33 7.69 -14.78
C GLU A 165 -2.47 8.39 -15.51
N GLY A 166 -3.50 7.66 -15.90
CA GLY A 166 -4.66 8.18 -16.61
C GLY A 166 -5.50 9.10 -15.73
N ALA A 167 -5.64 8.79 -14.43
CA ALA A 167 -6.41 9.62 -13.50
C ALA A 167 -5.75 10.97 -13.19
N PHE A 168 -4.43 11.07 -13.35
CA PHE A 168 -3.63 12.25 -13.04
C PHE A 168 -2.89 12.83 -14.25
N ASP A 169 -3.21 12.41 -15.47
CA ASP A 169 -2.57 12.84 -16.72
C ASP A 169 -1.03 12.75 -16.71
N ILE A 170 -0.47 11.72 -16.07
CA ILE A 170 0.97 11.52 -15.94
C ILE A 170 1.55 11.04 -17.28
N ARG A 171 2.54 11.76 -17.78
CA ARG A 171 3.20 11.46 -19.04
C ARG A 171 4.37 10.52 -18.81
N ALA A 172 4.49 9.50 -19.67
CA ALA A 172 5.66 8.65 -19.70
C ALA A 172 6.90 9.47 -20.15
N GLY A 173 8.05 9.19 -19.55
CA GLY A 173 9.32 9.78 -19.98
C GLY A 173 9.71 9.34 -21.39
N GLU A 174 10.38 10.24 -22.12
CA GLU A 174 10.91 9.98 -23.47
C GLU A 174 12.18 9.12 -23.39
N PHE A 175 12.00 7.80 -23.30
CA PHE A 175 13.08 6.85 -23.50
C PHE A 175 12.69 5.84 -24.57
N ASP A 176 13.65 5.33 -25.34
CA ASP A 176 13.39 4.20 -26.23
C ASP A 176 13.31 2.88 -25.46
N ASN A 177 13.97 2.80 -24.30
CA ASN A 177 14.08 1.59 -23.49
C ASN A 177 13.01 1.53 -22.39
N GLU A 178 12.14 0.51 -22.45
CA GLU A 178 11.08 0.25 -21.46
C GLU A 178 11.57 0.09 -20.02
N LEU A 179 12.76 -0.50 -19.81
CA LEU A 179 13.35 -0.63 -18.48
C LEU A 179 13.71 0.75 -17.91
N MET A 180 14.24 1.64 -18.76
CA MET A 180 14.59 3.01 -18.37
C MET A 180 13.34 3.84 -18.13
N LYS A 181 12.29 3.69 -18.96
CA LYS A 181 10.98 4.30 -18.71
C LYS A 181 10.46 3.93 -17.33
N LYS A 182 10.42 2.65 -16.99
CA LYS A 182 9.94 2.17 -15.67
C LYS A 182 10.80 2.67 -14.52
N LYS A 183 12.13 2.58 -14.65
CA LYS A 183 13.07 2.98 -13.60
C LYS A 183 12.99 4.46 -13.26
N HIS A 184 12.81 5.32 -14.27
CA HIS A 184 12.79 6.77 -14.09
C HIS A 184 11.39 7.37 -14.03
N LYS A 185 10.33 6.56 -14.17
CA LYS A 185 8.93 7.02 -14.11
C LYS A 185 8.63 7.95 -12.92
N PRO A 186 9.07 7.66 -11.68
CA PRO A 186 8.84 8.59 -10.56
C PRO A 186 9.45 9.97 -10.83
N PHE A 187 10.68 10.03 -11.34
CA PHE A 187 11.34 11.31 -11.64
C PHE A 187 10.57 12.15 -12.67
N TYR A 188 10.10 11.54 -13.77
CA TYR A 188 9.34 12.28 -14.78
C TYR A 188 7.97 12.71 -14.28
N ALA A 189 7.30 11.86 -13.50
CA ALA A 189 6.06 12.22 -12.84
C ALA A 189 6.28 13.42 -11.89
N PHE A 190 7.33 13.42 -11.07
CA PHE A 190 7.68 14.55 -10.21
C PHE A 190 7.92 15.81 -11.03
N ASN A 191 8.81 15.74 -12.02
CA ASN A 191 9.18 16.88 -12.84
C ASN A 191 8.03 17.40 -13.71
N GLN A 192 6.98 16.61 -13.94
CA GLN A 192 5.75 17.11 -14.56
C GLN A 192 5.07 18.14 -13.66
N PHE A 193 4.88 17.80 -12.39
CA PHE A 193 4.11 18.60 -11.43
C PHE A 193 4.92 19.65 -10.67
N PHE A 194 6.20 19.42 -10.43
CA PHE A 194 7.06 20.23 -9.57
C PHE A 194 8.24 20.81 -10.36
N GLY A 195 8.68 22.00 -9.95
CA GLY A 195 9.90 22.63 -10.45
C GLY A 195 11.15 22.09 -9.76
N SER A 196 12.33 22.56 -10.19
CA SER A 196 13.63 22.16 -9.62
C SER A 196 13.78 22.47 -8.13
N GLY A 197 13.06 23.46 -7.61
CA GLY A 197 13.02 23.80 -6.19
C GLY A 197 12.01 23.01 -5.35
N GLY A 198 11.28 22.05 -5.94
CA GLY A 198 10.23 21.29 -5.25
C GLY A 198 8.87 21.99 -5.18
N GLU A 199 8.77 23.23 -5.68
CA GLU A 199 7.51 23.97 -5.74
C GLU A 199 6.60 23.44 -6.87
N PRO A 200 5.28 23.32 -6.66
CA PRO A 200 4.36 22.95 -7.72
C PRO A 200 4.33 23.96 -8.86
N LYS A 201 4.20 23.46 -10.08
CA LYS A 201 3.90 24.28 -11.25
C LYS A 201 2.44 24.73 -11.17
N VAL A 202 2.22 26.04 -11.20
CA VAL A 202 0.89 26.66 -11.02
C VAL A 202 -0.20 26.01 -11.89
N ALA A 203 0.08 25.81 -13.18
CA ALA A 203 -0.90 25.22 -14.10
C ALA A 203 -1.30 23.78 -13.72
N GLU A 204 -0.36 22.98 -13.23
CA GLU A 204 -0.62 21.60 -12.83
C GLU A 204 -1.30 21.53 -11.46
N LEU A 205 -0.94 22.43 -10.53
CA LEU A 205 -1.63 22.57 -9.26
C LEU A 205 -3.11 22.91 -9.43
N GLU A 206 -3.45 23.85 -10.33
CA GLU A 206 -4.84 24.23 -10.57
C GLU A 206 -5.66 23.09 -11.20
N LYS A 207 -5.08 22.34 -12.15
CA LYS A 207 -5.70 21.11 -12.67
C LYS A 207 -5.96 20.11 -11.55
N LEU A 208 -4.96 19.86 -10.70
CA LEU A 208 -5.07 18.91 -9.60
C LEU A 208 -6.13 19.32 -8.57
N LYS A 209 -6.17 20.61 -8.20
CA LYS A 209 -7.22 21.20 -7.35
C LYS A 209 -8.61 21.14 -7.99
N SER A 210 -8.72 21.00 -9.31
CA SER A 210 -10.01 20.78 -9.97
C SER A 210 -10.38 19.29 -10.07
N ASN A 211 -9.42 18.38 -9.86
CA ASN A 211 -9.61 16.94 -9.99
C ASN A 211 -10.38 16.36 -8.78
N ASN A 212 -11.62 15.91 -9.02
CA ASN A 212 -12.48 15.34 -7.98
C ASN A 212 -11.91 14.06 -7.37
N LYS A 213 -11.24 13.20 -8.16
CA LYS A 213 -10.64 11.96 -7.67
C LYS A 213 -9.49 12.27 -6.71
N PHE A 214 -8.64 13.24 -7.05
CA PHE A 214 -7.57 13.72 -6.17
C PHE A 214 -8.12 14.18 -4.82
N LYS A 215 -9.15 15.03 -4.85
CA LYS A 215 -9.81 15.54 -3.63
C LYS A 215 -10.36 14.43 -2.77
N THR A 216 -11.05 13.46 -3.37
CA THR A 216 -11.61 12.32 -2.62
C THR A 216 -10.51 11.50 -1.95
N ILE A 217 -9.42 11.22 -2.67
CA ILE A 217 -8.28 10.49 -2.11
C ILE A 217 -7.63 11.27 -0.96
N PHE A 218 -7.34 12.56 -1.15
CA PHE A 218 -6.75 13.38 -0.09
C PHE A 218 -7.68 13.53 1.10
N HIS A 219 -8.99 13.66 0.87
CA HIS A 219 -9.96 13.68 1.94
C HIS A 219 -9.94 12.37 2.74
N SER A 220 -9.94 11.22 2.07
CA SER A 220 -9.83 9.92 2.75
C SER A 220 -8.54 9.80 3.59
N ILE A 221 -7.40 10.18 2.99
CA ILE A 221 -6.09 10.13 3.67
C ILE A 221 -6.05 11.05 4.88
N TYR A 222 -6.51 12.29 4.77
CA TYR A 222 -6.26 13.34 5.77
C TYR A 222 -7.47 13.68 6.66
N ASN A 223 -8.63 13.07 6.44
CA ASN A 223 -9.77 13.25 7.34
C ASN A 223 -9.47 12.60 8.71
N LYS A 224 -9.66 13.39 9.77
CA LYS A 224 -9.34 13.05 11.18
C LYS A 224 -10.40 12.18 11.87
N SER A 225 -11.45 11.73 11.16
CA SER A 225 -12.56 10.96 11.74
C SER A 225 -12.24 9.52 12.20
N PHE A 226 -10.97 9.16 12.38
CA PHE A 226 -10.59 7.81 12.84
C PHE A 226 -10.41 7.82 14.36
N ARG A 227 -11.52 7.58 15.08
CA ARG A 227 -11.55 7.12 16.49
C ARG A 227 -12.80 6.27 16.72
#